data_AF-A0A495P301-F1
#
_entry.id   AF-A0A495P301-F1
#
_cell.length_a   1.000
_cell.length_b   1.000
_cell.length_c   1.000
_cell.angle_alpha   90.00
_cell.angle_beta   90.00
_cell.angle_gamma   90.00
#
_symmetry.space_group_name_H-M   'P 1'
#
loop_
_entity.id
_entity.type
_entity.pdbx_description
1 polymer ?
#
loop_
_entity_poly.entity_id
_entity_poly.type
_entity_poly.pdbx_seq_one_letter_code
_entity_poly.pdbx_strand_id
1 'polypeptide(L)'
;MRRLSLLACITISLISCGRDSDPFLIDTTRVGSLTKEIKINQLDSVFSEDSIVRKNSGSQFFNSTSEIEIFDKDGKALLILEPIQQFDSTSTVGYIQIMDPRFQTAKGLNNASTFGDVVKNYQISRIENTLNSAVVFIDELNLYLTIDKKDLPSSLRYDTDSRISASQIPDDAKIKYLMVSW
;
A
#
# COMPACT_ATOMS: atom_id res chain seq x y z
N MET A 1 29.23 -61.08 5.78
CA MET A 1 28.42 -60.56 6.91
C MET A 1 28.60 -59.05 6.98
N ARG A 2 27.49 -58.30 7.03
CA ARG A 2 27.32 -56.88 7.40
C ARG A 2 28.01 -55.84 6.48
N ARG A 3 27.27 -55.13 5.60
CA ARG A 3 26.30 -54.02 5.84
C ARG A 3 27.00 -52.85 6.55
N LEU A 4 26.92 -51.57 6.15
CA LEU A 4 26.02 -50.86 5.25
C LEU A 4 26.67 -49.49 4.94
N SER A 5 26.48 -49.00 3.73
CA SER A 5 26.96 -47.71 3.21
C SER A 5 26.52 -46.50 4.04
N LEU A 6 27.44 -45.57 4.32
CA LEU A 6 27.12 -44.21 4.78
C LEU A 6 26.60 -43.39 3.60
N LEU A 7 25.28 -43.35 3.43
CA LEU A 7 24.61 -42.39 2.55
C LEU A 7 24.19 -41.21 3.41
N ALA A 8 24.97 -40.12 3.40
CA ALA A 8 24.61 -38.86 4.02
C ALA A 8 23.48 -38.21 3.20
N CYS A 9 22.23 -38.47 3.60
CA CYS A 9 21.07 -37.73 3.11
C CYS A 9 21.16 -36.29 3.63
N ILE A 10 21.58 -35.38 2.77
CA ILE A 10 21.30 -33.96 2.88
C ILE A 10 19.80 -33.80 2.61
N THR A 11 18.99 -33.84 3.66
CA THR A 11 17.64 -33.29 3.65
C THR A 11 17.73 -31.89 4.23
N ILE A 12 18.07 -30.91 3.39
CA ILE A 12 17.79 -29.51 3.70
C ILE A 12 16.27 -29.41 3.67
N SER A 13 15.71 -29.25 4.86
CA SER A 13 14.30 -29.10 5.12
C SER A 13 13.72 -27.96 4.26
N LEU A 14 12.94 -28.31 3.24
CA LEU A 14 11.98 -27.40 2.61
C LEU A 14 10.80 -27.23 3.58
N ILE A 15 11.00 -26.47 4.65
CA ILE A 15 9.90 -25.95 5.48
C ILE A 15 9.87 -24.44 5.26
N SER A 16 9.39 -24.04 4.10
CA SER A 16 8.79 -22.71 3.94
C SER A 16 7.51 -22.85 3.14
N CYS A 17 6.60 -23.65 3.67
CA CYS A 17 5.21 -23.70 3.27
C CYS A 17 4.42 -23.73 4.57
N GLY A 18 3.95 -22.57 5.01
CA GLY A 18 3.40 -22.41 6.35
C GLY A 18 3.10 -20.97 6.67
N ARG A 19 2.03 -20.46 6.05
CA ARG A 19 0.96 -19.67 6.66
C ARG A 19 0.07 -19.22 5.50
N ASP A 20 -1.20 -19.62 5.54
CA ASP A 20 -2.28 -18.80 4.99
C ASP A 20 -2.13 -17.43 5.66
N SER A 21 -1.32 -16.58 5.06
CA SER A 21 -1.19 -15.24 5.52
C SER A 21 -2.45 -14.52 5.13
N ASP A 22 -3.04 -13.83 6.09
CA ASP A 22 -4.15 -12.93 5.85
C ASP A 22 -3.92 -12.14 4.54
N PRO A 23 -4.72 -12.38 3.50
CA PRO A 23 -4.52 -11.81 2.17
C PRO A 23 -4.75 -10.30 2.16
N PHE A 24 -5.21 -9.73 3.27
CA PHE A 24 -5.48 -8.32 3.43
C PHE A 24 -4.59 -7.66 4.51
N LEU A 25 -3.57 -8.34 5.03
CA LEU A 25 -2.67 -7.73 6.00
C LEU A 25 -1.77 -6.67 5.35
N ILE A 26 -1.65 -5.51 5.99
CA ILE A 26 -0.63 -4.50 5.71
C ILE A 26 0.43 -4.53 6.82
N ASP A 27 1.68 -4.76 6.46
CA ASP A 27 2.82 -4.66 7.37
C ASP A 27 4.06 -4.07 6.66
N THR A 28 5.19 -3.95 7.37
CA THR A 28 6.42 -3.33 6.85
C THR A 28 7.03 -4.06 5.65
N THR A 29 6.65 -5.32 5.43
CA THR A 29 7.23 -6.21 4.42
C THR A 29 6.30 -6.45 3.24
N ARG A 30 4.99 -6.23 3.41
CA ARG A 30 3.99 -6.61 2.40
C ARG A 30 2.65 -5.89 2.52
N VAL A 31 1.90 -5.95 1.42
CA VAL A 31 0.48 -5.57 1.33
C VAL A 31 -0.28 -6.75 0.73
N GLY A 32 -0.99 -7.51 1.56
CA GLY A 32 -1.61 -8.76 1.16
C GLY A 32 -0.58 -9.71 0.56
N SER A 33 -0.77 -10.05 -0.72
CA SER A 33 0.12 -10.93 -1.48
C SER A 33 1.33 -10.21 -2.11
N LEU A 34 1.40 -8.88 -2.06
CA LEU A 34 2.51 -8.11 -2.64
C LEU A 34 3.66 -7.98 -1.65
N THR A 35 4.90 -8.25 -2.10
CA THR A 35 6.14 -7.96 -1.35
C THR A 35 6.96 -6.91 -2.08
N LYS A 36 7.94 -6.30 -1.40
CA LYS A 36 8.79 -5.22 -1.97
C LYS A 36 9.53 -5.63 -3.25
N GLU A 37 9.83 -6.91 -3.40
CA GLU A 37 10.60 -7.48 -4.49
C GLU A 37 9.74 -7.96 -5.66
N ILE A 38 8.40 -7.90 -5.53
CA ILE A 38 7.50 -8.38 -6.58
C ILE A 38 7.66 -7.53 -7.84
N LYS A 39 7.86 -8.19 -8.97
CA LYS A 39 7.97 -7.53 -10.27
C LYS A 39 6.61 -7.36 -10.92
N ILE A 40 6.46 -6.32 -11.75
CA ILE A 40 5.22 -6.05 -12.46
C ILE A 40 4.76 -7.23 -13.35
N ASN A 41 5.70 -7.95 -13.97
CA ASN A 41 5.40 -9.13 -14.77
C ASN A 41 5.01 -10.39 -13.97
N GLN A 42 5.08 -10.35 -12.63
CA GLN A 42 4.64 -11.43 -11.75
C GLN A 42 3.21 -11.22 -11.25
N LEU A 43 2.63 -10.02 -11.44
CA LEU A 43 1.31 -9.67 -10.91
C LEU A 43 0.21 -10.61 -11.40
N ASP A 44 0.23 -11.03 -12.67
CA ASP A 44 -0.79 -11.94 -13.22
C ASP A 44 -0.79 -13.32 -12.52
N SER A 45 0.36 -13.73 -11.96
CA SER A 45 0.45 -14.97 -11.17
C SER A 45 0.00 -14.76 -9.72
N VAL A 46 0.22 -13.58 -9.14
CA VAL A 46 -0.15 -13.26 -7.76
C VAL A 46 -1.66 -13.04 -7.64
N PHE A 47 -2.26 -12.45 -8.67
CA PHE A 47 -3.66 -12.08 -8.75
C PHE A 47 -4.39 -12.93 -9.80
N SER A 48 -4.14 -14.25 -9.81
CA SER A 48 -4.65 -15.15 -10.85
C SER A 48 -6.17 -15.28 -10.90
N GLU A 49 -6.84 -15.04 -9.77
CA GLU A 49 -8.30 -15.07 -9.62
C GLU A 49 -8.94 -13.67 -9.70
N ASP A 50 -8.12 -12.64 -9.86
CA ASP A 50 -8.49 -11.24 -9.81
C ASP A 50 -8.30 -10.60 -11.19
N SER A 51 -8.86 -9.40 -11.38
CA SER A 51 -8.75 -8.66 -12.63
C SER A 51 -7.70 -7.56 -12.52
N ILE A 52 -6.77 -7.53 -13.49
CA ILE A 52 -5.71 -6.51 -13.58
C ILE A 52 -5.98 -5.60 -14.78
N VAL A 53 -6.16 -4.31 -14.53
CA VAL A 53 -6.29 -3.29 -15.58
C VAL A 53 -5.03 -2.45 -15.63
N ARG A 54 -4.34 -2.49 -16.77
CA ARG A 54 -3.14 -1.68 -17.01
C ARG A 54 -3.51 -0.49 -17.88
N LYS A 55 -3.40 0.72 -17.37
CA LYS A 55 -3.66 1.93 -18.16
C LYS A 55 -2.50 2.15 -19.13
N ASN A 56 -2.66 1.68 -20.36
CA ASN A 56 -1.76 2.00 -21.45
C ASN A 56 -2.28 3.29 -22.12
N SER A 57 -1.47 4.34 -22.07
CA SER A 57 -1.75 5.65 -22.66
C SER A 57 -1.94 5.54 -24.18
N GLY A 58 -3.19 5.35 -24.61
CA GLY A 58 -3.55 5.22 -26.02
C GLY A 58 -3.63 6.55 -26.80
N SER A 59 -3.40 7.69 -26.16
CA SER A 59 -3.39 8.98 -26.83
C SER A 59 -2.31 9.89 -26.25
N GLN A 60 -1.50 10.48 -27.14
CA GLN A 60 -0.31 11.29 -26.84
C GLN A 60 -0.59 12.63 -26.14
N PHE A 61 -1.72 12.81 -25.44
CA PHE A 61 -2.17 14.14 -25.05
C PHE A 61 -2.59 14.32 -23.58
N PHE A 62 -2.69 13.28 -22.75
CA PHE A 62 -2.98 13.46 -21.32
C PHE A 62 -2.26 12.41 -20.47
N ASN A 63 -1.40 12.87 -19.56
CA ASN A 63 -0.77 12.18 -18.43
C ASN A 63 -0.70 10.66 -18.54
N SER A 64 0.39 10.15 -19.11
CA SER A 64 0.65 8.73 -19.20
C SER A 64 1.00 8.15 -17.83
N THR A 65 0.00 7.85 -16.99
CA THR A 65 0.24 7.16 -15.73
C THR A 65 0.36 5.67 -16.00
N SER A 66 1.45 5.03 -15.59
CA SER A 66 1.64 3.58 -15.66
C SER A 66 0.92 2.86 -14.51
N GLU A 67 -0.27 3.35 -14.17
CA GLU A 67 -1.11 2.83 -13.10
C GLU A 67 -1.59 1.42 -13.47
N ILE A 68 -1.57 0.55 -12.47
CA ILE A 68 -2.09 -0.81 -12.54
C ILE A 68 -3.18 -0.92 -11.47
N GLU A 69 -4.41 -1.08 -11.91
CA GLU A 69 -5.55 -1.25 -11.02
C GLU A 69 -5.85 -2.74 -10.83
N ILE A 70 -6.03 -3.15 -9.58
CA ILE A 70 -6.36 -4.52 -9.20
C ILE A 70 -7.80 -4.56 -8.68
N PHE A 71 -8.60 -5.46 -9.22
CA PHE A 71 -9.99 -5.68 -8.82
C PHE A 71 -10.19 -7.13 -8.41
N ASP A 72 -11.06 -7.39 -7.44
CA ASP A 72 -11.46 -8.75 -7.16
C ASP A 72 -12.35 -9.33 -8.28
N LYS A 73 -12.60 -10.64 -8.21
CA LYS A 73 -13.51 -11.36 -9.11
C LYS A 73 -14.92 -10.77 -9.26
N ASP A 74 -15.37 -9.98 -8.27
CA ASP A 74 -16.69 -9.33 -8.27
C ASP A 74 -16.61 -7.90 -8.86
N GLY A 75 -15.43 -7.46 -9.30
CA GLY A 75 -15.18 -6.16 -9.90
C GLY A 75 -14.96 -5.04 -8.88
N LYS A 76 -14.74 -5.34 -7.60
CA LYS A 76 -14.47 -4.34 -6.57
C LYS A 76 -12.99 -3.96 -6.60
N ALA A 77 -12.69 -2.65 -6.63
CA ALA A 77 -11.33 -2.15 -6.61
C ALA A 77 -10.62 -2.50 -5.30
N LEU A 78 -9.47 -3.16 -5.39
CA LEU A 78 -8.63 -3.59 -4.27
C LEU A 78 -7.48 -2.61 -4.03
N LEU A 79 -6.66 -2.40 -5.06
CA LEU A 79 -5.40 -1.66 -5.00
C LEU A 79 -5.17 -0.89 -6.31
N ILE A 80 -4.45 0.23 -6.22
CA ILE A 80 -3.83 0.88 -7.39
C ILE A 80 -2.32 0.85 -7.15
N LEU A 81 -1.58 0.34 -8.13
CA LEU A 81 -0.13 0.16 -8.06
C LEU A 81 0.56 1.10 -9.04
N GLU A 82 1.66 1.70 -8.59
CA GLU A 82 2.58 2.42 -9.45
C GLU A 82 3.97 1.78 -9.39
N PRO A 83 4.57 1.40 -10.54
CA PRO A 83 5.92 0.89 -10.57
C PRO A 83 6.94 1.99 -10.29
N ILE A 84 8.10 1.62 -9.74
CA ILE A 84 9.23 2.56 -9.57
C ILE A 84 9.69 3.08 -10.95
N GLN A 85 9.79 2.18 -11.93
CA GLN A 85 10.13 2.52 -13.31
C GLN A 85 8.93 2.25 -14.21
N GLN A 86 8.33 3.33 -14.71
CA GLN A 86 7.20 3.28 -15.61
C GLN A 86 7.57 2.53 -16.91
N PHE A 87 6.61 1.75 -17.42
CA PHE A 87 6.76 0.96 -18.66
C PHE A 87 7.87 -0.12 -18.63
N ASP A 88 8.41 -0.45 -17.45
CA ASP A 88 9.34 -1.58 -17.26
C ASP A 88 8.65 -2.70 -16.48
N SER A 89 8.36 -3.81 -17.17
CA SER A 89 7.72 -4.99 -16.57
C SER A 89 8.59 -5.73 -15.54
N THR A 90 9.90 -5.48 -15.52
CA THR A 90 10.85 -6.03 -14.54
C THR A 90 11.03 -5.13 -13.31
N SER A 91 10.48 -3.91 -13.35
CA SER A 91 10.42 -3.01 -12.22
C SER A 91 9.61 -3.60 -11.07
N THR A 92 9.85 -3.11 -9.87
CA THR A 92 9.07 -3.43 -8.67
C THR A 92 8.01 -2.36 -8.42
N VAL A 93 7.06 -2.68 -7.57
CA VAL A 93 6.04 -1.72 -7.11
C VAL A 93 6.71 -0.69 -6.20
N GLY A 94 6.45 0.61 -6.44
CA GLY A 94 6.95 1.70 -5.61
C GLY A 94 5.87 2.32 -4.73
N TYR A 95 4.63 2.42 -5.25
CA TYR A 95 3.50 2.96 -4.50
C TYR A 95 2.29 2.06 -4.62
N ILE A 96 1.55 1.95 -3.52
CA ILE A 96 0.33 1.14 -3.42
C ILE A 96 -0.74 1.99 -2.76
N GLN A 97 -1.80 2.31 -3.49
CA GLN A 97 -3.00 2.91 -2.93
C GLN A 97 -3.97 1.82 -2.47
N ILE A 98 -4.43 1.93 -1.22
CA ILE A 98 -5.42 1.02 -0.65
C ILE A 98 -6.83 1.49 -1.00
N MET A 99 -7.58 0.68 -1.74
CA MET A 99 -8.95 0.98 -2.19
C MET A 99 -10.02 0.22 -1.41
N ASP A 100 -9.67 -0.94 -0.83
CA ASP A 100 -10.62 -1.79 -0.10
C ASP A 100 -10.32 -1.82 1.41
N PRO A 101 -11.30 -1.57 2.29
CA PRO A 101 -11.11 -1.55 3.73
C PRO A 101 -10.80 -2.92 4.36
N ARG A 102 -10.95 -4.02 3.60
CA ARG A 102 -10.43 -5.33 4.01
C ARG A 102 -8.93 -5.26 4.27
N PHE A 103 -8.19 -4.48 3.45
CA PHE A 103 -6.77 -4.27 3.65
C PHE A 103 -6.53 -3.42 4.89
N GLN A 104 -5.93 -4.03 5.91
CA GLN A 104 -5.70 -3.37 7.18
C GLN A 104 -4.39 -3.81 7.82
N THR A 105 -3.83 -2.90 8.60
CA THR A 105 -2.68 -3.21 9.44
C THR A 105 -3.07 -4.04 10.66
N ALA A 106 -2.09 -4.57 11.40
CA ALA A 106 -2.34 -5.33 12.62
C ALA A 106 -3.11 -4.55 13.71
N LYS A 107 -3.06 -3.21 13.73
CA LYS A 107 -3.85 -2.37 14.65
C LYS A 107 -5.16 -1.84 14.04
N GLY A 108 -5.53 -2.32 12.84
CA GLY A 108 -6.83 -2.05 12.20
C GLY A 108 -6.90 -0.80 11.32
N LEU A 109 -5.78 -0.09 11.08
CA LEU A 109 -5.76 1.03 10.13
C LEU A 109 -6.05 0.55 8.70
N ASN A 110 -7.07 1.12 8.08
CA ASN A 110 -7.45 0.92 6.67
C ASN A 110 -7.93 2.25 6.04
N ASN A 111 -8.35 2.22 4.78
CA ASN A 111 -8.75 3.44 4.06
C ASN A 111 -10.10 4.04 4.51
N ALA A 112 -10.90 3.33 5.31
CA ALA A 112 -12.14 3.83 5.90
C ALA A 112 -11.97 4.41 7.32
N SER A 113 -10.77 4.30 7.90
CA SER A 113 -10.42 4.87 9.21
C SER A 113 -10.50 6.40 9.21
N THR A 114 -10.55 6.99 10.41
CA THR A 114 -10.45 8.43 10.60
C THR A 114 -9.06 8.85 11.06
N PHE A 115 -8.79 10.16 11.04
CA PHE A 115 -7.55 10.70 11.60
C PHE A 115 -7.40 10.38 13.10
N GLY A 116 -8.50 10.39 13.86
CA GLY A 116 -8.55 9.99 15.26
C GLY A 116 -8.09 8.54 15.49
N ASP A 117 -8.48 7.61 14.62
CA ASP A 117 -8.00 6.22 14.66
C ASP A 117 -6.48 6.14 14.47
N VAL A 118 -5.92 7.01 13.62
CA VAL A 118 -4.48 7.07 13.33
C VAL A 118 -3.71 7.55 14.54
N VAL A 119 -4.05 8.72 15.10
CA VAL A 119 -3.31 9.30 16.24
C VAL A 119 -3.42 8.45 17.50
N LYS A 120 -4.48 7.66 17.64
CA LYS A 120 -4.66 6.73 18.77
C LYS A 120 -3.71 5.53 18.70
N ASN A 121 -3.36 5.07 17.50
CA ASN A 121 -2.67 3.79 17.29
C ASN A 121 -1.25 3.93 16.73
N TYR A 122 -0.88 5.09 16.19
CA TYR A 122 0.36 5.32 15.45
C TYR A 122 1.04 6.63 15.82
N GLN A 123 2.37 6.64 15.74
CA GLN A 123 3.16 7.86 15.82
C GLN A 123 3.24 8.51 14.44
N ILE A 124 2.76 9.75 14.34
CA ILE A 124 2.93 10.57 13.13
C ILE A 124 4.38 11.08 13.07
N SER A 125 5.07 10.78 11.98
CA SER A 125 6.45 11.22 11.76
C SER A 125 6.50 12.68 11.30
N ARG A 126 5.65 13.04 10.34
CA ARG A 126 5.51 14.41 9.84
C ARG A 126 4.14 14.62 9.19
N ILE A 127 3.79 15.90 9.05
CA ILE A 127 2.63 16.35 8.28
C ILE A 127 3.12 17.39 7.29
N GLU A 128 2.91 17.12 6.01
CA GLU A 128 3.24 18.04 4.92
C GLU A 128 1.97 18.76 4.45
N ASN A 129 2.11 20.06 4.24
CA ASN A 129 1.04 20.91 3.76
C ASN A 129 1.14 21.02 2.23
N THR A 130 0.10 20.59 1.52
CA THR A 130 0.02 20.71 0.06
C THR A 130 -1.20 21.51 -0.35
N LEU A 131 -1.28 21.87 -1.63
CA LEU A 131 -2.36 22.69 -2.19
C LEU A 131 -3.76 22.19 -1.82
N ASN A 132 -3.96 20.87 -1.85
CA ASN A 132 -5.29 20.26 -1.69
C ASN A 132 -5.39 19.31 -0.49
N SER A 133 -4.30 19.02 0.20
CA SER A 133 -4.30 18.04 1.29
C SER A 133 -3.24 18.29 2.35
N ALA A 134 -3.49 17.81 3.56
CA ALA A 134 -2.43 17.51 4.53
C ALA A 134 -1.98 16.05 4.33
N VAL A 135 -0.70 15.83 4.08
CA VAL A 135 -0.11 14.49 3.93
C VAL A 135 0.51 14.09 5.25
N VAL A 136 -0.02 13.04 5.87
CA VAL A 136 0.38 12.56 7.19
C VAL A 136 1.18 11.28 7.02
N PHE A 137 2.42 11.27 7.50
CA PHE A 137 3.33 10.14 7.34
C PHE A 137 3.43 9.29 8.62
N ILE A 138 3.51 7.97 8.44
CA ILE A 138 3.66 6.95 9.47
C ILE A 138 4.85 6.06 9.06
N ASP A 139 6.05 6.53 9.38
CA ASP A 139 7.29 5.91 8.90
C ASP A 139 7.47 4.47 9.43
N GLU A 140 6.89 4.13 10.59
CA GLU A 140 6.98 2.76 11.17
C GLU A 140 6.39 1.68 10.24
N LEU A 141 5.53 2.05 9.29
CA LEU A 141 4.91 1.13 8.33
C LEU A 141 5.21 1.47 6.86
N ASN A 142 6.03 2.50 6.59
CA ASN A 142 6.16 3.11 5.26
C ASN A 142 4.80 3.52 4.65
N LEU A 143 3.90 4.01 5.51
CA LEU A 143 2.55 4.45 5.13
C LEU A 143 2.49 5.98 5.14
N TYR A 144 1.66 6.52 4.27
CA TYR A 144 1.15 7.88 4.43
C TYR A 144 -0.32 7.93 4.05
N LEU A 145 -1.00 8.93 4.59
CA LEU A 145 -2.40 9.20 4.28
C LEU A 145 -2.59 10.67 3.95
N THR A 146 -3.67 10.98 3.25
CA THR A 146 -4.04 12.36 2.95
C THR A 146 -5.37 12.72 3.61
N ILE A 147 -5.44 13.91 4.18
CA ILE A 147 -6.66 14.55 4.64
C ILE A 147 -6.95 15.71 3.71
N ASP A 148 -8.18 15.80 3.20
CA ASP A 148 -8.55 16.87 2.28
C ASP A 148 -8.53 18.23 3.00
N LYS A 149 -7.99 19.25 2.34
CA LYS A 149 -7.94 20.61 2.90
C LYS A 149 -9.31 21.11 3.34
N LYS A 150 -10.39 20.72 2.66
CA LYS A 150 -11.76 21.12 3.01
C LYS A 150 -12.18 20.66 4.42
N ASP A 151 -11.59 19.58 4.92
CA ASP A 151 -11.90 18.98 6.23
C ASP A 151 -11.07 19.63 7.35
N LEU A 152 -10.13 20.53 7.01
CA LEU A 152 -9.34 21.28 7.98
C LEU A 152 -10.01 22.61 8.36
N PRO A 153 -9.58 23.23 9.49
CA PRO A 153 -9.98 24.58 9.86
C PRO A 153 -9.78 25.59 8.72
N SER A 154 -10.67 26.57 8.63
CA SER A 154 -10.69 27.58 7.54
C SER A 154 -9.35 28.27 7.32
N SER A 155 -8.61 28.54 8.39
CA SER A 155 -7.27 29.15 8.35
C SER A 155 -6.24 28.34 7.58
N LEU A 156 -6.41 27.02 7.48
CA LEU A 156 -5.49 26.12 6.78
C LEU A 156 -5.95 25.77 5.36
N ARG A 157 -7.20 26.07 4.98
CA ARG A 157 -7.79 25.57 3.71
C ARG A 157 -7.14 26.12 2.45
N TYR A 158 -6.61 27.34 2.52
CA TYR A 158 -6.05 28.08 1.37
C TYR A 158 -4.57 28.40 1.56
N ASP A 159 -3.94 27.82 2.58
CA ASP A 159 -2.55 28.07 2.94
C ASP A 159 -1.72 26.79 2.75
N THR A 160 -0.60 26.92 2.04
CA THR A 160 0.38 25.86 1.79
C THR A 160 1.66 26.04 2.59
N ASP A 161 1.88 27.20 3.19
CA ASP A 161 3.17 27.58 3.76
C ASP A 161 3.24 27.24 5.25
N SER A 162 2.13 27.39 5.98
CA SER A 162 2.15 27.08 7.41
C SER A 162 2.29 25.60 7.66
N ARG A 163 3.07 25.26 8.69
CA ARG A 163 3.14 23.92 9.23
C ARG A 163 1.81 23.55 9.89
N ILE A 164 1.30 22.37 9.56
CA ILE A 164 0.11 21.80 10.18
C ILE A 164 0.56 20.93 11.37
N SER A 165 -0.03 21.17 12.54
CA SER A 165 0.07 20.29 13.70
C SER A 165 -1.04 19.24 13.67
N ALA A 166 -0.76 18.03 14.19
CA ALA A 166 -1.76 16.97 14.32
C ALA A 166 -3.00 17.44 15.11
N SER A 167 -2.82 18.28 16.14
CA SER A 167 -3.89 18.85 16.95
C SER A 167 -4.85 19.79 16.20
N GLN A 168 -4.51 20.20 14.97
CA GLN A 168 -5.34 21.06 14.13
C GLN A 168 -6.19 20.25 13.14
N ILE A 169 -5.94 18.94 13.01
CA ILE A 169 -6.72 18.05 12.16
C ILE A 169 -7.82 17.42 13.04
N PRO A 170 -9.11 17.55 12.67
CA PRO A 170 -10.19 16.93 13.43
C PRO A 170 -10.08 15.41 13.49
N ASP A 171 -10.40 14.81 14.63
CA ASP A 171 -10.33 13.34 14.83
C ASP A 171 -11.30 12.57 13.91
N ASP A 172 -12.42 13.18 13.52
CA ASP A 172 -13.43 12.60 12.62
C ASP A 172 -13.10 12.80 11.13
N ALA A 173 -12.03 13.55 10.81
CA ALA A 173 -11.59 13.78 9.44
C ALA A 173 -11.33 12.44 8.73
N LYS A 174 -11.86 12.32 7.51
CA LYS A 174 -11.77 11.10 6.71
C LYS A 174 -10.46 11.04 5.95
N ILE A 175 -9.89 9.85 5.89
CA ILE A 175 -8.76 9.56 5.02
C ILE A 175 -9.24 9.61 3.57
N LYS A 176 -8.62 10.49 2.77
CA LYS A 176 -8.89 10.58 1.33
C LYS A 176 -8.12 9.51 0.56
N TYR A 177 -6.83 9.37 0.84
CA TYR A 177 -5.97 8.30 0.30
C TYR A 177 -5.17 7.68 1.42
N LEU A 178 -5.04 6.34 1.39
CA LEU A 178 -4.11 5.59 2.21
C LEU A 178 -3.11 4.91 1.27
N MET A 179 -1.83 5.18 1.47
CA MET A 179 -0.77 4.83 0.53
C MET A 179 0.37 4.14 1.28
N VAL A 180 0.88 3.04 0.72
CA VAL A 180 2.19 2.47 1.08
C VAL A 180 3.21 2.94 0.05
N SER A 181 4.41 3.31 0.51
CA SER A 181 5.54 3.69 -0.34
C SER A 181 6.74 2.80 0.00
N TRP A 182 7.36 2.20 -1.02
CA TRP A 182 8.51 1.31 -0.90
C TRP A 182 9.78 1.90 -1.48
#